data_AF-A0A2A4FD11-F1
#
_entry.id   AF-A0A2A4FD11-F1
#
_cell.length_a   1.000
_cell.length_b   1.000
_cell.length_c   1.000
_cell.angle_alpha   90.00
_cell.angle_beta   90.00
_cell.angle_gamma   90.00
#
_symmetry.space_group_name_H-M   'P 1'
#
loop_
_entity.id
_entity.type
_entity.pdbx_description
1 polymer ?
#
loop_
_entity_poly.entity_id
_entity_poly.type
_entity_poly.pdbx_seq_one_letter_code
_entity_poly.pdbx_strand_id
1 'polypeptide(L)'
;MREAGFFVTLRYADAMPDRQIDAFLVVNDGGYPFLLGFVREGLGIQLRFNCYIAGSLERELRDTRNVELVEHAASAERRYAVPLLHAFD
;
A
#
# COMPACT_ATOMS: atom_id res chain seq x y z
N MET A 1 9.63 22.93 -0.82
CA MET A 1 10.01 21.51 -0.89
C MET A 1 8.74 20.71 -0.71
N ARG A 2 8.33 19.91 -1.70
CA ARG A 2 7.28 18.90 -1.47
C ARG A 2 7.92 17.86 -0.54
N GLU A 3 7.29 17.53 0.58
CA GLU A 3 7.61 16.28 1.26
C GLU A 3 7.50 15.17 0.22
N ALA A 4 8.56 14.38 0.05
CA ALA A 4 8.53 13.23 -0.83
C ALA A 4 7.64 12.17 -0.15
N GLY A 5 6.34 12.22 -0.41
CA GLY A 5 5.41 11.19 0.03
C GLY A 5 5.56 9.93 -0.81
N PHE A 6 5.45 8.76 -0.19
CA PHE A 6 5.34 7.50 -0.92
C PHE A 6 3.92 7.34 -1.44
N PHE A 7 3.78 7.08 -2.74
CA PHE A 7 2.49 6.96 -3.41
C PHE A 7 2.32 5.61 -4.10
N VAL A 8 1.12 5.05 -4.00
CA VAL A 8 0.73 3.83 -4.72
C VAL A 8 -0.46 4.17 -5.61
N THR A 9 -0.39 3.74 -6.87
CA THR A 9 -1.52 3.84 -7.80
C THR A 9 -2.08 2.46 -8.09
N LEU A 10 -3.36 2.26 -7.82
CA LEU A 10 -4.08 1.03 -8.19
C LEU A 10 -5.04 1.32 -9.34
N ARG A 11 -5.05 0.43 -10.32
CA ARG A 11 -5.88 0.56 -11.52
C ARG A 11 -6.72 -0.71 -11.64
N TYR A 12 -8.03 -0.56 -11.43
CA TYR A 12 -9.00 -1.64 -11.53
C TYR A 12 -9.54 -1.70 -12.96
N ALA A 13 -9.65 -2.93 -13.50
CA ALA A 13 -10.25 -3.16 -14.81
C ALA A 13 -11.77 -2.94 -14.78
N ASP A 14 -12.40 -3.29 -13.67
CA ASP A 14 -13.85 -3.24 -13.46
C ASP A 14 -14.24 -2.08 -12.53
N ALA A 15 -15.28 -2.27 -11.71
CA ALA A 15 -15.74 -1.29 -10.74
C ALA A 15 -14.72 -1.04 -9.62
N MET A 16 -14.76 0.18 -9.08
CA MET A 16 -14.02 0.54 -7.87
C MET A 16 -14.50 -0.33 -6.70
N PRO A 17 -13.60 -0.93 -5.91
CA PRO A 17 -14.01 -1.63 -4.69
C PRO A 17 -14.71 -0.70 -3.70
N ASP A 18 -15.81 -1.18 -3.12
CA ASP A 18 -16.57 -0.40 -2.12
C ASP A 18 -15.71 -0.07 -0.90
N ARG A 19 -14.87 -1.01 -0.46
CA ARG A 19 -13.96 -0.83 0.67
C ARG A 19 -12.62 -0.26 0.21
N GLN A 20 -12.14 0.72 0.97
CA GLN A 20 -10.80 1.27 0.83
C GLN A 20 -9.77 0.33 1.45
N ILE A 21 -8.53 0.41 0.97
CA ILE A 21 -7.38 -0.20 1.66
C ILE A 21 -7.28 0.41 3.06
N ASP A 22 -7.08 -0.44 4.07
CA ASP A 22 -6.99 -0.01 5.46
C ASP A 22 -5.54 0.35 5.85
N ALA A 23 -4.56 -0.31 5.27
CA ALA A 23 -3.13 -0.05 5.47
C ALA A 23 -2.26 -0.73 4.41
N PHE A 24 -1.02 -0.28 4.33
CA PHE A 24 0.08 -1.03 3.72
C PHE A 24 0.98 -1.65 4.80
N LEU A 25 1.62 -2.77 4.49
CA LEU A 25 2.60 -3.44 5.32
C LEU A 25 3.84 -3.74 4.50
N VAL A 26 5.00 -3.23 4.94
CA VAL A 26 6.31 -3.68 4.46
C VAL A 26 6.71 -4.91 5.27
N VAL A 27 6.97 -6.01 4.57
CA VAL A 27 7.47 -7.26 5.14
C VAL A 27 8.84 -7.59 4.55
N ASN A 28 9.67 -8.30 5.31
CA ASN A 28 10.89 -8.90 4.81
C ASN A 28 10.62 -10.38 4.50
N ASP A 29 10.67 -10.75 3.22
CA ASP A 29 10.55 -12.14 2.76
C ASP A 29 11.95 -12.70 2.45
N GLY A 30 12.61 -13.27 3.46
CA GLY A 30 13.91 -13.95 3.27
C GLY A 30 15.03 -13.05 2.74
N GLY A 31 15.02 -11.76 3.10
CA GLY A 31 15.96 -10.74 2.61
C GLY A 31 15.43 -9.92 1.43
N TYR A 32 14.24 -10.23 0.93
CA TYR A 32 13.58 -9.52 -0.16
C TYR A 32 12.41 -8.69 0.38
N PRO A 33 12.47 -7.36 0.32
CA PRO A 33 11.40 -6.54 0.85
C PRO A 33 10.17 -6.59 -0.05
N PHE A 34 9.01 -6.67 0.60
CA PHE A 34 7.73 -6.90 -0.05
C PHE A 34 6.66 -6.00 0.56
N LEU A 35 5.80 -5.43 -0.28
CA LEU A 35 4.76 -4.48 0.10
C LEU A 35 3.38 -5.10 -0.10
N LEU A 36 2.59 -5.13 0.97
CA LEU A 36 1.22 -5.64 1.00
C LEU A 36 0.24 -4.49 1.24
N GLY A 37 -0.80 -4.36 0.43
CA GLY A 37 -1.95 -3.48 0.72
C GLY A 37 -3.18 -4.34 1.01
N PHE A 38 -3.87 -4.07 2.12
CA PHE A 38 -4.93 -4.95 2.60
C PHE A 38 -6.12 -4.20 3.21
N VAL A 39 -7.24 -4.91 3.29
CA VAL A 39 -8.45 -4.54 4.02
C VAL A 39 -8.62 -5.50 5.19
N ARG A 40 -8.97 -5.01 6.37
CA ARG A 40 -9.30 -5.82 7.55
C ARG A 40 -10.72 -6.39 7.40
N GLU A 41 -10.85 -7.70 7.55
CA GLU A 41 -12.12 -8.41 7.42
C GLU A 41 -12.33 -9.38 8.58
N GLY A 42 -13.25 -9.05 9.49
CA GLY A 42 -13.56 -9.91 10.64
C GLY A 42 -12.31 -10.29 11.44
N LEU A 43 -11.94 -11.57 11.37
CA LEU A 43 -10.77 -12.15 12.04
C LEU A 43 -9.50 -12.21 11.17
N GLY A 44 -9.51 -11.63 9.97
CA GLY A 44 -8.42 -11.73 9.01
C GLY A 44 -8.19 -10.48 8.18
N ILE A 45 -7.45 -10.67 7.09
CA ILE A 45 -7.16 -9.63 6.11
C ILE A 45 -7.48 -10.13 4.70
N GLN A 46 -7.99 -9.23 3.87
CA GLN A 46 -8.11 -9.42 2.44
C GLN A 46 -6.98 -8.65 1.74
N LEU A 47 -6.11 -9.38 1.06
CA LEU A 47 -5.04 -8.77 0.26
C LEU A 47 -5.61 -8.16 -1.02
N ARG A 48 -5.26 -6.90 -1.28
CA ARG A 48 -5.67 -6.13 -2.47
C ARG A 48 -4.49 -5.68 -3.32
N PHE A 49 -3.31 -5.58 -2.72
CA PHE A 49 -2.06 -5.26 -3.39
C PHE A 49 -0.94 -6.11 -2.82
N ASN A 50 -0.05 -6.59 -3.68
CA ASN A 50 1.15 -7.30 -3.29
C ASN A 50 2.25 -7.04 -4.35
N CYS A 51 3.46 -6.72 -3.91
CA CYS A 51 4.57 -6.43 -4.83
C CYS A 51 5.92 -6.54 -4.11
N TYR A 52 6.92 -7.11 -4.77
CA TYR A 52 8.32 -6.96 -4.35
C TYR A 52 8.78 -5.52 -4.59
N ILE A 53 9.49 -4.95 -3.63
CA ILE A 53 10.07 -3.61 -3.75
C ILE A 53 11.60 -3.68 -3.76
N ALA A 54 12.23 -2.62 -4.28
CA ALA A 54 13.68 -2.51 -4.23
C ALA A 54 14.16 -2.34 -2.78
N GLY A 55 15.31 -2.93 -2.44
CA GLY A 55 15.90 -2.76 -1.10
C GLY A 55 16.26 -1.31 -0.74
N SER A 56 16.57 -0.47 -1.74
CA SER A 56 16.74 0.97 -1.51
C SER A 56 15.43 1.64 -1.09
N LEU A 57 14.31 1.24 -1.68
CA LEU A 57 12.99 1.75 -1.35
C LEU A 57 12.58 1.32 0.06
N GLU A 58 12.84 0.08 0.47
CA GLU A 58 12.57 -0.36 1.86
C GLU A 58 13.21 0.58 2.90
N ARG A 59 14.46 1.00 2.66
CA ARG A 59 15.16 1.93 3.55
C ARG A 59 14.45 3.28 3.62
N GLU A 60 14.02 3.83 2.48
CA GLU A 60 13.27 5.09 2.42
C GLU A 60 11.91 4.98 3.13
N LEU A 61 11.28 3.80 3.04
CA LEU A 61 10.00 3.55 3.69
C LEU A 61 10.09 3.48 5.21
N ARG A 62 11.26 3.24 5.82
CA ARG A 62 11.39 3.12 7.29
C ARG A 62 10.92 4.34 8.07
N ASP A 63 11.04 5.52 7.49
CA ASP A 63 10.59 6.78 8.10
C ASP A 63 9.20 7.22 7.60
N THR A 64 8.62 6.48 6.66
CA THR A 64 7.33 6.78 6.05
C THR A 64 6.19 6.25 6.92
N ARG A 65 5.29 7.13 7.35
CA ARG A 65 4.15 6.75 8.21
C ARG A 65 2.86 6.47 7.45
N ASN A 66 2.70 7.10 6.29
CA ASN A 66 1.49 7.00 5.48
C ASN A 66 1.85 6.83 4.01
N VAL A 67 1.00 6.11 3.30
CA VAL A 67 1.03 5.97 1.85
C VAL A 67 -0.11 6.79 1.26
N GLU A 68 0.20 7.64 0.29
CA GLU A 68 -0.83 8.27 -0.54
C GLU A 68 -1.32 7.25 -1.58
N LEU A 69 -2.58 6.88 -1.51
CA LEU A 69 -3.19 5.90 -2.41
C LEU A 69 -4.10 6.62 -3.41
N VAL A 70 -3.85 6.34 -4.68
CA VAL A 70 -4.69 6.77 -5.80
C VAL A 70 -5.28 5.54 -6.46
N GLU A 71 -6.58 5.40 -6.38
CA GLU A 71 -7.31 4.32 -7.04
C GLU A 71 -8.05 4.83 -8.26
N HIS A 72 -8.01 4.07 -9.34
CA HIS A 72 -8.70 4.36 -10.59
C HIS A 72 -9.55 3.16 -11.01
N ALA A 73 -10.78 3.43 -11.45
CA ALA A 73 -11.66 2.46 -12.06
C ALA A 73 -12.50 3.17 -13.12
N ALA A 74 -12.41 2.74 -14.39
CA ALA A 74 -13.03 3.44 -15.53
C ALA A 74 -12.74 4.96 -15.51
N SER A 75 -13.78 5.80 -15.37
CA SER A 75 -13.69 7.27 -15.29
C SER A 75 -13.69 7.82 -13.86
N ALA A 76 -13.67 6.95 -12.84
CA ALA A 76 -13.65 7.34 -11.44
C ALA A 76 -12.23 7.28 -10.85
N GLU A 77 -12.00 8.19 -9.90
CA GLU A 77 -10.74 8.29 -9.16
C GLU A 77 -11.04 8.51 -7.68
N ARG A 78 -10.27 7.85 -6.81
CA ARG A 78 -10.37 7.98 -5.36
C ARG A 78 -8.97 8.17 -4.77
N ARG A 79 -8.75 9.26 -4.04
CA ARG A 79 -7.48 9.59 -3.37
C ARG A 79 -7.64 9.62 -1.86
N TYR A 80 -6.75 8.95 -1.13
CA TYR A 80 -6.76 8.92 0.33
C TYR A 80 -5.39 8.48 0.86
N ALA A 81 -5.09 8.79 2.12
CA ALA A 81 -3.88 8.36 2.79
C ALA A 81 -4.19 7.22 3.75
N VAL A 82 -3.32 6.22 3.81
CA VAL A 82 -3.45 5.07 4.72
C VAL A 82 -2.14 4.83 5.47
N PRO A 83 -2.16 4.23 6.67
CA PRO A 83 -0.94 3.92 7.40
C PRO A 83 -0.01 2.98 6.62
N LEU A 84 1.30 3.23 6.73
CA LEU A 84 2.34 2.27 6.38
C LEU A 84 2.83 1.60 7.66
N LEU A 85 2.75 0.28 7.70
CA LEU A 85 3.19 -0.55 8.80
C LEU A 85 4.46 -1.28 8.41
N HIS A 86 5.26 -1.64 9.41
CA HIS A 86 6.51 -2.36 9.24
C HIS A 86 6.49 -3.63 10.07
N ALA A 87 6.66 -4.78 9.44
CA ALA A 87 6.90 -6.06 10.10
C ALA A 87 8.34 -6.50 9.79
N PHE A 88 9.28 -5.79 10.41
CA PHE A 88 10.69 -6.19 10.44
C PHE A 88 10.97 -6.79 11.82
N ASP A 89 10.69 -8.07 11.99
CA ASP A 89 11.23 -8.87 13.10
C ASP A 89 12.21 -9.89 12.53
#